data_AF-A0A9E3VEQ1-F1
#
_entry.id   AF-A0A9E3VEQ1-F1
#
_cell.length_a   1.000
_cell.length_b   1.000
_cell.length_c   1.000
_cell.angle_alpha   90.00
_cell.angle_beta   90.00
_cell.angle_gamma   90.00
#
_symmetry.space_group_name_H-M   'P 1'
#
loop_
_entity.id
_entity.type
_entity.pdbx_description
1 polymer ?
#
loop_
_entity_poly.entity_id
_entity_poly.type
_entity_poly.pdbx_seq_one_letter_code
_entity_poly.pdbx_strand_id
1 'polypeptide(L)'
;MYSVDDFIRRAATQLEAYNSQRTNLQKLISENEQRRNELKQRIATAYANITATVLPTLTEEGLANLSSTINAPRIARLWSDMQKREQQLQHEIQDIEADDEYKKSSALITPHTGVLTSQIEELEPILAKLKSELDMMNSMPRMQRLVASGYGTERYPHKGFFKFLNSEYLEDWKNADIIQEKLNAKSFIDVASRYSEVNHQVDTFSESLADLRRQLQRVQSKVKEHDSDVHELQHLPEYISQEAGKEIALFLQSGKEAAAKKLPQGDEALKLYTVLDGMNHQVEYLEQLNLKITNDINDLNQRADKLRDEKARYEDDRYRFRNKQFTDEQFAHRFGNDRYDRAYNRYNRMGDTIYVFNDYYRYSPLEEFLWWDVMTDGRLDGNFIPEVQSYYHEHPGYTYERDTTYNDSDSSSSGWSDVS
;
A
#
# COMPACT_ATOMS: atom_id res chain seq x y z
N MET A 1 -17.30 19.48 39.87
CA MET A 1 -18.10 20.06 38.75
C MET A 1 -17.16 20.79 37.81
N TYR A 2 -17.31 20.57 36.51
CA TYR A 2 -16.44 21.10 35.45
C TYR A 2 -17.20 22.11 34.59
N SER A 3 -16.51 23.16 34.15
CA SER A 3 -17.06 24.20 33.26
C SER A 3 -17.05 23.78 31.78
N VAL A 4 -17.63 24.62 30.92
CA VAL A 4 -17.51 24.46 29.46
C VAL A 4 -16.07 24.65 28.98
N ASP A 5 -15.30 25.55 29.58
CA ASP A 5 -13.89 25.73 29.20
C ASP A 5 -13.04 24.51 29.61
N ASP A 6 -13.34 23.88 30.75
CA ASP A 6 -12.74 22.60 31.14
C ASP A 6 -13.05 21.51 30.12
N PHE A 7 -14.31 21.44 29.66
CA PHE A 7 -14.71 20.51 28.61
C PHE A 7 -13.93 20.76 27.31
N ILE A 8 -13.88 22.00 26.81
CA ILE A 8 -13.20 22.34 25.55
C ILE A 8 -11.72 21.93 25.61
N ARG A 9 -11.05 22.26 26.72
CA ARG A 9 -9.64 21.89 26.95
C ARG A 9 -9.45 20.38 27.00
N ARG A 10 -10.28 19.65 27.75
CA ARG A 10 -10.16 18.18 27.86
C ARG A 10 -10.51 17.48 26.55
N ALA A 11 -11.49 18.01 25.80
CA ALA A 11 -11.84 17.52 24.47
C ALA A 11 -10.68 17.69 23.48
N ALA A 12 -9.96 18.82 23.51
CA ALA A 12 -8.77 19.01 22.69
C ALA A 12 -7.69 17.94 22.99
N THR A 13 -7.36 17.73 24.27
CA THR A 13 -6.40 16.68 24.68
C THR A 13 -6.87 15.28 24.28
N GLN A 14 -8.16 14.99 24.42
CA GLN A 14 -8.71 13.68 24.03
C GLN A 14 -8.68 13.46 22.51
N LEU A 15 -8.90 14.50 21.70
CA LEU A 15 -8.79 14.43 20.25
C LEU A 15 -7.34 14.18 19.80
N GLU A 16 -6.35 14.78 20.47
CA GLU A 16 -4.93 14.50 20.25
C GLU A 16 -4.58 13.04 20.63
N ALA A 17 -5.13 12.55 21.75
CA ALA A 17 -4.98 11.16 22.17
C ALA A 17 -5.59 10.19 21.14
N TYR A 18 -6.80 10.48 20.63
CA TYR A 18 -7.43 9.67 19.58
C TYR A 18 -6.62 9.67 18.28
N ASN A 19 -6.02 10.80 17.89
CA ASN A 19 -5.13 10.84 16.74
C ASN A 19 -3.90 9.94 16.95
N SER A 20 -3.29 9.99 18.14
CA SER A 20 -2.13 9.16 18.48
C SER A 20 -2.48 7.67 18.52
N GLN A 21 -3.60 7.31 19.14
CA GLN A 21 -4.13 5.94 19.19
C GLN A 21 -4.43 5.40 17.79
N ARG A 22 -5.03 6.22 16.91
CA ARG A 22 -5.26 5.86 15.51
C ARG A 22 -3.96 5.58 14.78
N THR A 23 -2.95 6.46 14.92
CA THR A 23 -1.64 6.27 14.30
C THR A 23 -0.98 4.97 14.78
N ASN A 24 -1.06 4.65 16.08
CA ASN A 24 -0.52 3.40 16.61
C ASN A 24 -1.23 2.16 16.05
N LEU A 25 -2.56 2.18 15.95
CA LEU A 25 -3.33 1.08 15.36
C LEU A 25 -3.06 0.94 13.85
N GLN A 26 -2.90 2.04 13.12
CA GLN A 26 -2.51 2.01 11.70
C GLN A 26 -1.12 1.42 11.51
N LYS A 27 -0.18 1.74 12.41
CA LYS A 27 1.17 1.13 12.41
C LYS A 27 1.10 -0.40 12.54
N LEU A 28 0.25 -0.92 13.44
CA LEU A 28 0.05 -2.37 13.57
C LEU A 28 -0.49 -3.01 12.29
N ILE A 29 -1.42 -2.35 11.59
CA ILE A 29 -1.92 -2.85 10.30
C ILE A 29 -0.75 -3.01 9.31
N SER A 30 0.07 -1.97 9.16
CA SER A 30 1.23 -2.00 8.25
C SER A 30 2.28 -3.04 8.65
N GLU A 31 2.55 -3.19 9.95
CA GLU A 31 3.47 -4.22 10.47
C GLU A 31 2.93 -5.63 10.18
N ASN A 32 1.64 -5.87 10.40
CA ASN A 32 1.00 -7.15 10.09
C ASN A 32 0.97 -7.42 8.58
N GLU A 33 0.79 -6.39 7.73
CA GLU A 33 0.87 -6.54 6.27
C GLU A 33 2.28 -6.94 5.82
N GLN A 34 3.32 -6.33 6.40
CA GLN A 34 4.70 -6.74 6.14
C GLN A 34 4.93 -8.21 6.54
N ARG A 35 4.51 -8.59 7.75
CA ARG A 35 4.60 -9.97 8.26
C ARG A 35 3.88 -10.96 7.35
N ARG A 36 2.69 -10.62 6.85
CA ARG A 36 1.94 -11.45 5.89
C ARG A 36 2.69 -11.60 4.57
N ASN A 37 3.34 -10.55 4.07
CA ASN A 37 4.12 -10.63 2.84
C ASN A 37 5.35 -11.53 2.99
N GLU A 38 6.05 -11.44 4.11
CA GLU A 38 7.17 -12.34 4.45
C GLU A 38 6.71 -13.79 4.59
N LEU A 39 5.56 -14.04 5.24
CA LEU A 39 4.95 -15.37 5.31
C LEU A 39 4.57 -15.92 3.94
N LYS A 40 4.00 -15.09 3.04
CA LYS A 40 3.67 -15.50 1.67
C LYS A 40 4.91 -15.94 0.87
N GLN A 41 6.05 -15.28 1.07
CA GLN A 41 7.32 -15.70 0.47
C GLN A 41 7.76 -17.07 1.03
N ARG A 42 7.70 -17.27 2.35
CA ARG A 42 8.01 -18.56 2.99
C ARG A 42 7.07 -19.68 2.53
N ILE A 43 5.79 -19.38 2.35
CA ILE A 43 4.77 -20.29 1.81
C ILE A 43 5.13 -20.71 0.38
N ALA A 44 5.54 -19.77 -0.48
CA ALA A 44 6.00 -20.09 -1.83
C ALA A 44 7.20 -21.05 -1.81
N THR A 45 8.19 -20.80 -0.96
CA THR A 45 9.33 -21.71 -0.76
C THR A 45 8.88 -23.08 -0.23
N ALA A 46 7.91 -23.13 0.70
CA ALA A 46 7.39 -24.38 1.23
C ALA A 46 6.68 -25.23 0.15
N TYR A 47 5.91 -24.61 -0.75
CA TYR A 47 5.36 -25.32 -1.91
C TYR A 47 6.45 -25.93 -2.79
N ALA A 48 7.51 -25.16 -3.08
CA ALA A 48 8.64 -25.65 -3.86
C ALA A 48 9.36 -26.82 -3.16
N ASN A 49 9.52 -26.77 -1.83
CA ASN A 49 10.12 -27.85 -1.04
C ASN A 49 9.27 -29.13 -1.04
N ILE A 50 7.95 -29.00 -0.94
CA ILE A 50 7.02 -30.14 -1.07
C ILE A 50 7.20 -30.78 -2.45
N THR A 51 7.23 -29.97 -3.51
CA THR A 51 7.46 -30.48 -4.87
C THR A 51 8.81 -31.16 -4.99
N ALA A 52 9.89 -30.56 -4.49
CA ALA A 52 11.22 -31.15 -4.56
C ALA A 52 11.33 -32.49 -3.80
N THR A 53 10.54 -32.67 -2.75
CA THR A 53 10.45 -33.92 -1.98
C THR A 53 9.78 -35.04 -2.78
N VAL A 54 8.66 -34.72 -3.43
CA VAL A 54 7.84 -35.68 -4.19
C VAL A 54 8.37 -35.91 -5.62
N LEU A 55 8.94 -34.87 -6.21
CA LEU A 55 9.45 -34.79 -7.57
C LEU A 55 10.82 -34.06 -7.58
N PRO A 56 11.93 -34.75 -7.24
CA PRO A 56 13.25 -34.12 -7.14
C PRO A 56 13.78 -33.51 -8.43
N THR A 57 13.37 -34.06 -9.58
CA THR A 57 13.73 -33.55 -10.90
C THR A 57 12.47 -33.17 -11.66
N LEU A 58 12.32 -31.89 -11.98
CA LEU A 58 11.21 -31.38 -12.76
C LEU A 58 11.35 -31.81 -14.23
N THR A 59 10.55 -32.79 -14.64
CA THR A 59 10.55 -33.33 -16.02
C THR A 59 9.10 -33.51 -16.50
N GLU A 60 8.90 -33.55 -17.82
CA GLU A 60 7.60 -33.81 -18.44
C GLU A 60 6.99 -35.14 -17.94
N GLU A 61 7.78 -36.20 -17.97
CA GLU A 61 7.36 -37.53 -17.51
C GLU A 61 7.02 -37.54 -16.01
N GLY A 62 7.84 -36.87 -15.20
CA GLY A 62 7.61 -36.73 -13.76
C GLY A 62 6.30 -36.02 -13.43
N LEU A 63 6.00 -34.92 -14.13
CA LEU A 63 4.74 -34.18 -13.98
C LEU A 63 3.54 -34.99 -14.49
N ALA A 64 3.68 -35.74 -15.59
CA ALA A 64 2.63 -36.62 -16.10
C ALA A 64 2.32 -37.76 -15.11
N ASN A 65 3.36 -38.38 -14.54
CA ASN A 65 3.23 -39.42 -13.53
C ASN A 65 2.55 -38.87 -12.26
N LEU A 66 3.02 -37.73 -11.75
CA LEU A 66 2.41 -37.06 -10.59
C LEU A 66 0.93 -36.73 -10.84
N SER A 67 0.62 -36.18 -12.01
CA SER A 67 -0.76 -35.87 -12.44
C SER A 67 -1.68 -37.09 -12.37
N SER A 68 -1.18 -38.26 -12.78
CA SER A 68 -1.93 -39.53 -12.69
C SER A 68 -2.09 -40.02 -11.25
N THR A 69 -1.06 -39.88 -10.42
CA THR A 69 -1.06 -40.32 -9.01
C THR A 69 -2.05 -39.54 -8.16
N ILE A 70 -2.07 -38.21 -8.31
CA ILE A 70 -2.94 -37.34 -7.51
C ILE A 70 -4.26 -36.98 -8.19
N ASN A 71 -4.48 -37.49 -9.41
CA ASN A 71 -5.64 -37.21 -10.24
C ASN A 71 -5.86 -35.70 -10.51
N ALA A 72 -4.78 -34.98 -10.81
CA ALA A 72 -4.79 -33.55 -11.13
C ALA A 72 -4.28 -33.30 -12.56
N PRO A 73 -5.17 -33.28 -13.59
CA PRO A 73 -4.77 -33.14 -15.01
C PRO A 73 -4.01 -31.85 -15.34
N ARG A 74 -4.18 -30.81 -14.51
CA ARG A 74 -3.50 -29.52 -14.65
C ARG A 74 -1.98 -29.66 -14.53
N ILE A 75 -1.48 -30.54 -13.65
CA ILE A 75 -0.04 -30.73 -13.44
C ILE A 75 0.68 -31.15 -14.72
N ALA A 76 0.10 -32.09 -15.48
CA ALA A 76 0.71 -32.56 -16.72
C ALA A 76 0.88 -31.44 -17.76
N ARG A 77 0.01 -30.42 -17.75
CA ARG A 77 0.06 -29.29 -18.69
C ARG A 77 1.14 -28.27 -18.34
N LEU A 78 1.54 -28.20 -17.06
CA LEU A 78 2.52 -27.23 -16.56
C LEU A 78 3.82 -27.25 -17.37
N TRP A 79 4.28 -28.43 -17.80
CA TRP A 79 5.48 -28.54 -18.64
C TRP A 79 5.32 -27.81 -19.99
N SER A 80 4.23 -28.10 -20.70
CA SER A 80 3.97 -27.47 -22.00
C SER A 80 3.69 -25.98 -21.89
N ASP A 81 3.09 -25.55 -20.78
CA ASP A 81 2.82 -24.13 -20.50
C ASP A 81 4.11 -23.39 -20.18
N MET A 82 5.01 -24.02 -19.41
CA MET A 82 6.37 -23.52 -19.14
C MET A 82 7.14 -23.31 -20.44
N GLN A 83 7.21 -24.31 -21.31
CA GLN A 83 7.95 -24.21 -22.58
C GLN A 83 7.40 -23.11 -23.49
N LYS A 84 6.08 -22.96 -23.56
CA LYS A 84 5.45 -21.87 -24.33
C LYS A 84 5.79 -20.50 -23.74
N ARG A 85 5.73 -20.37 -22.41
CA ARG A 85 6.06 -19.10 -21.73
C ARG A 85 7.53 -18.76 -21.86
N GLU A 86 8.42 -19.75 -21.77
CA GLU A 86 9.86 -19.59 -22.01
C GLU A 86 10.14 -19.04 -23.41
N GLN A 87 9.55 -19.64 -24.45
CA GLN A 87 9.69 -19.17 -25.82
C GLN A 87 9.14 -17.75 -26.02
N GLN A 88 7.99 -17.45 -25.39
CA GLN A 88 7.40 -16.12 -25.44
C GLN A 88 8.31 -15.07 -24.79
N LEU A 89 8.79 -15.33 -23.57
CA LEU A 89 9.68 -14.43 -22.84
C LEU A 89 11.00 -14.22 -23.59
N GLN A 90 11.59 -15.28 -24.15
CA GLN A 90 12.80 -15.17 -24.97
C GLN A 90 12.58 -14.26 -26.19
N HIS A 91 11.42 -14.34 -26.83
CA HIS A 91 11.09 -13.46 -27.95
C HIS A 91 10.86 -12.01 -27.50
N GLU A 92 10.10 -11.79 -26.42
CA GLU A 92 9.83 -10.48 -25.83
C GLU A 92 11.14 -9.76 -25.42
N ILE A 93 12.05 -10.48 -24.74
CA ILE A 93 13.37 -9.96 -24.36
C ILE A 93 14.18 -9.58 -25.60
N GLN A 94 14.24 -10.45 -26.62
CA GLN A 94 14.98 -10.18 -27.85
C GLN A 94 14.44 -8.95 -28.60
N ASP A 95 13.12 -8.78 -28.65
CA ASP A 95 12.49 -7.63 -29.28
C ASP A 95 12.84 -6.32 -28.55
N ILE A 96 12.86 -6.33 -27.20
CA ILE A 96 13.28 -5.18 -26.40
C ILE A 96 14.79 -4.90 -26.58
N GLU A 97 15.64 -5.93 -26.54
CA GLU A 97 17.08 -5.81 -26.74
C GLU A 97 17.45 -5.28 -28.14
N ALA A 98 16.63 -5.60 -29.15
CA ALA A 98 16.78 -5.10 -30.51
C ALA A 98 16.39 -3.61 -30.65
N ASP A 99 15.60 -3.05 -29.74
CA ASP A 99 15.13 -1.66 -29.76
C ASP A 99 16.27 -0.66 -29.46
N ASP A 100 16.43 0.33 -30.34
CA ASP A 100 17.47 1.35 -30.19
C ASP A 100 17.26 2.30 -29.00
N GLU A 101 16.02 2.52 -28.55
CA GLU A 101 15.73 3.29 -27.33
C GLU A 101 16.21 2.53 -26.09
N TYR A 102 16.03 1.21 -26.06
CA TYR A 102 16.49 0.38 -24.95
C TYR A 102 18.02 0.29 -24.91
N LYS A 103 18.68 0.10 -26.06
CA LYS A 103 20.16 0.12 -26.13
C LYS A 103 20.78 1.41 -25.61
N LYS A 104 20.10 2.54 -25.80
CA LYS A 104 20.53 3.87 -25.34
C LYS A 104 19.96 4.25 -23.97
N SER A 105 19.20 3.36 -23.33
CA SER A 105 18.46 3.66 -22.10
C SER A 105 19.33 4.28 -21.03
N SER A 106 20.49 3.69 -20.72
CA SER A 106 21.45 4.21 -19.74
C SER A 106 21.80 5.69 -20.00
N ALA A 107 22.19 6.03 -21.24
CA ALA A 107 22.51 7.40 -21.64
C ALA A 107 21.29 8.35 -21.63
N LEU A 108 20.06 7.84 -21.69
CA LEU A 108 18.84 8.64 -21.70
C LEU A 108 18.31 8.90 -20.28
N ILE A 109 18.34 7.90 -19.40
CA ILE A 109 17.59 7.91 -18.13
C ILE A 109 18.45 7.90 -16.86
N THR A 110 19.78 7.86 -16.98
CA THR A 110 20.64 7.88 -15.78
C THR A 110 20.35 9.13 -14.94
N PRO A 111 20.22 9.01 -13.61
CA PRO A 111 19.99 10.17 -12.74
C PRO A 111 21.04 11.26 -12.98
N HIS A 112 20.58 12.51 -13.11
CA HIS A 112 21.40 13.74 -13.27
C HIS A 112 22.29 13.85 -14.52
N THR A 113 22.52 12.77 -15.26
CA THR A 113 23.48 12.73 -16.38
C THR A 113 22.88 12.19 -17.67
N GLY A 114 21.73 11.53 -17.60
CA GLY A 114 20.96 11.12 -18.75
C GLY A 114 20.39 12.32 -19.49
N VAL A 115 20.32 12.24 -20.83
CA VAL A 115 19.85 13.36 -21.66
C VAL A 115 18.43 13.81 -21.30
N LEU A 116 17.51 12.87 -21.05
CA LEU A 116 16.12 13.21 -20.73
C LEU A 116 15.98 13.72 -19.29
N THR A 117 16.69 13.09 -18.35
CA THR A 117 16.67 13.51 -16.93
C THR A 117 17.27 14.89 -16.75
N SER A 118 18.41 15.19 -17.38
CA SER A 118 19.04 16.51 -17.30
C SER A 118 18.16 17.60 -17.92
N GLN A 119 17.55 17.36 -19.09
CA GLN A 119 16.66 18.33 -19.73
C GLN A 119 15.41 18.63 -18.90
N ILE A 120 14.87 17.62 -18.22
CA ILE A 120 13.75 17.81 -17.27
C ILE A 120 14.21 18.65 -16.08
N GLU A 121 15.34 18.29 -15.45
CA GLU A 121 15.90 19.00 -14.30
C GLU A 121 16.24 20.47 -14.62
N GLU A 122 16.63 20.77 -15.87
CA GLU A 122 16.88 22.14 -16.36
C GLU A 122 15.58 22.92 -16.62
N LEU A 123 14.57 22.30 -17.24
CA LEU A 123 13.33 22.98 -17.64
C LEU A 123 12.34 23.18 -16.49
N GLU A 124 12.30 22.28 -15.51
CA GLU A 124 11.41 22.37 -14.35
C GLU A 124 11.52 23.69 -13.56
N PRO A 125 12.72 24.14 -13.13
CA PRO A 125 12.84 25.38 -12.37
C PRO A 125 12.52 26.61 -13.23
N ILE A 126 12.83 26.57 -14.54
CA ILE A 126 12.49 27.64 -15.48
C ILE A 126 10.97 27.78 -15.57
N LEU A 127 10.25 26.68 -15.77
CA LEU A 127 8.80 26.67 -15.86
C LEU A 127 8.14 27.08 -14.54
N ALA A 128 8.66 26.64 -13.40
CA ALA A 128 8.15 27.02 -12.08
C ALA A 128 8.24 28.53 -11.85
N LYS A 129 9.36 29.16 -12.24
CA LYS A 129 9.55 30.60 -12.17
C LYS A 129 8.56 31.35 -13.08
N LEU A 130 8.40 30.90 -14.33
CA LEU A 130 7.48 31.52 -15.28
C LEU A 130 6.01 31.39 -14.85
N LYS A 131 5.61 30.23 -14.32
CA LYS A 131 4.26 30.05 -13.76
C LYS A 131 4.00 30.97 -12.56
N SER A 132 4.97 31.09 -11.65
CA SER A 132 4.85 32.02 -10.53
C SER A 132 4.72 33.47 -10.98
N GLU A 133 5.44 33.88 -12.03
CA GLU A 133 5.31 35.22 -12.62
C GLU A 133 3.93 35.42 -13.26
N LEU A 134 3.46 34.43 -14.02
CA LEU A 134 2.14 34.45 -14.66
C LEU A 134 1.00 34.49 -13.64
N ASP A 135 1.08 33.69 -12.58
CA ASP A 135 0.10 33.66 -11.49
C ASP A 135 0.05 34.99 -10.73
N MET A 136 1.22 35.58 -10.47
CA MET A 136 1.31 36.92 -9.89
C MET A 136 0.60 37.95 -10.80
N MET A 137 0.86 37.94 -12.12
CA MET A 137 0.19 38.84 -13.06
C MET A 137 -1.33 38.58 -13.13
N ASN A 138 -1.75 37.31 -13.17
CA ASN A 138 -3.17 36.91 -13.20
C ASN A 138 -3.93 37.30 -11.93
N SER A 139 -3.25 37.38 -10.79
CA SER A 139 -3.86 37.85 -9.53
C SER A 139 -4.22 39.33 -9.53
N MET A 140 -3.70 40.10 -10.50
CA MET A 140 -3.95 41.54 -10.58
C MET A 140 -5.33 41.83 -11.18
N PRO A 141 -6.14 42.73 -10.55
CA PRO A 141 -7.47 43.05 -11.04
C PRO A 141 -7.47 43.54 -12.49
N ARG A 142 -8.37 42.97 -13.31
CA ARG A 142 -8.57 43.31 -14.74
C ARG A 142 -7.37 43.07 -15.67
N MET A 143 -6.28 42.45 -15.22
CA MET A 143 -5.10 42.18 -16.05
C MET A 143 -5.45 41.50 -17.39
N GLN A 144 -6.13 40.36 -17.32
CA GLN A 144 -6.54 39.60 -18.52
C GLN A 144 -7.47 40.39 -19.44
N ARG A 145 -8.41 41.17 -18.86
CA ARG A 145 -9.35 42.00 -19.63
C ARG A 145 -8.62 43.11 -20.38
N LEU A 146 -7.70 43.80 -19.72
CA LEU A 146 -6.93 44.91 -20.29
C LEU A 146 -6.00 44.44 -21.42
N VAL A 147 -5.40 43.26 -21.27
CA VAL A 147 -4.63 42.60 -22.34
C VAL A 147 -5.54 42.22 -23.50
N ALA A 148 -6.68 41.56 -23.23
CA ALA A 148 -7.61 41.12 -24.27
C ALA A 148 -8.27 42.27 -25.04
N SER A 149 -8.57 43.39 -24.36
CA SER A 149 -9.13 44.59 -24.99
C SER A 149 -8.10 45.41 -25.78
N GLY A 150 -6.81 45.06 -25.69
CA GLY A 150 -5.73 45.79 -26.33
C GLY A 150 -5.53 47.19 -25.76
N TYR A 151 -5.74 47.38 -24.45
CA TYR A 151 -5.57 48.68 -23.78
C TYR A 151 -4.20 49.30 -24.09
N GLY A 152 -4.18 50.58 -24.45
CA GLY A 152 -2.97 51.30 -24.87
C GLY A 152 -2.58 51.11 -26.34
N THR A 153 -3.26 50.24 -27.10
CA THR A 153 -3.02 50.03 -28.53
C THR A 153 -4.14 50.64 -29.39
N GLU A 154 -3.93 50.67 -30.71
CA GLU A 154 -4.96 51.07 -31.67
C GLU A 154 -6.18 50.14 -31.68
N ARG A 155 -6.12 48.95 -31.06
CA ARG A 155 -7.24 48.01 -30.99
C ARG A 155 -8.23 48.33 -29.88
N TYR A 156 -7.86 49.23 -28.95
CA TYR A 156 -8.73 49.55 -27.83
C TYR A 156 -10.03 50.25 -28.27
N PRO A 157 -11.22 49.87 -27.77
CA PRO A 157 -12.50 50.36 -28.27
C PRO A 157 -12.73 51.87 -28.06
N HIS A 158 -12.29 52.41 -26.93
CA HIS A 158 -12.59 53.81 -26.55
C HIS A 158 -11.49 54.76 -27.01
N LYS A 159 -11.75 55.54 -28.06
CA LYS A 159 -10.78 56.43 -28.73
C LYS A 159 -11.23 57.90 -28.71
N GLY A 160 -10.27 58.80 -28.99
CA GLY A 160 -10.53 60.23 -29.13
C GLY A 160 -10.89 60.93 -27.82
N PHE A 161 -11.54 62.09 -27.89
CA PHE A 161 -11.92 62.89 -26.71
C PHE A 161 -13.05 62.25 -25.89
N PHE A 162 -14.00 61.58 -26.56
CA PHE A 162 -15.17 60.98 -25.90
C PHE A 162 -14.86 59.83 -24.95
N LYS A 163 -13.65 59.25 -25.01
CA LYS A 163 -13.23 58.19 -24.07
C LYS A 163 -13.26 58.64 -22.60
N PHE A 164 -12.99 59.92 -22.32
CA PHE A 164 -13.00 60.45 -20.96
C PHE A 164 -14.42 60.58 -20.37
N LEU A 165 -15.45 60.41 -21.20
CA LEU A 165 -16.86 60.35 -20.77
C LEU A 165 -17.34 58.91 -20.57
N ASN A 166 -16.52 57.90 -20.90
CA ASN A 166 -16.86 56.49 -20.77
C ASN A 166 -16.34 55.95 -19.42
N SER A 167 -17.24 55.42 -18.59
CA SER A 167 -16.89 54.86 -17.27
C SER A 167 -15.94 53.65 -17.37
N GLU A 168 -16.09 52.83 -18.40
CA GLU A 168 -15.25 51.66 -18.64
C GLU A 168 -13.80 52.06 -18.92
N TYR A 169 -13.58 53.12 -19.72
CA TYR A 169 -12.24 53.64 -19.98
C TYR A 169 -11.56 54.17 -18.72
N LEU A 170 -12.31 54.89 -17.87
CA LEU A 170 -11.77 55.46 -16.63
C LEU A 170 -11.37 54.36 -15.63
N GLU A 171 -12.16 53.29 -15.55
CA GLU A 171 -11.83 52.13 -14.73
C GLU A 171 -10.63 51.36 -15.29
N ASP A 172 -10.57 51.14 -16.60
CA ASP A 172 -9.45 50.45 -17.25
C ASP A 172 -8.15 51.25 -17.12
N TRP A 173 -8.21 52.58 -17.27
CA TRP A 173 -7.08 53.47 -17.04
C TRP A 173 -6.56 53.41 -15.60
N LYS A 174 -7.46 53.46 -14.61
CA LYS A 174 -7.09 53.34 -13.20
C LYS A 174 -6.43 51.98 -12.89
N ASN A 175 -6.96 50.88 -13.41
CA ASN A 175 -6.41 49.55 -13.16
C ASN A 175 -5.08 49.34 -13.89
N ALA A 176 -4.94 49.86 -15.11
CA ALA A 176 -3.69 49.81 -15.87
C ALA A 176 -2.55 50.56 -15.13
N ASP A 177 -2.85 51.73 -14.56
CA ASP A 177 -1.89 52.52 -13.78
C ASP A 177 -1.44 51.79 -12.50
N ILE A 178 -2.39 51.20 -11.75
CA ILE A 178 -2.10 50.39 -10.56
C ILE A 178 -1.21 49.18 -10.90
N ILE A 179 -1.49 48.50 -12.02
CA ILE A 179 -0.69 47.35 -12.47
C ILE A 179 0.71 47.79 -12.88
N GLN A 180 0.82 48.89 -13.63
CA GLN A 180 2.08 49.46 -14.08
C GLN A 180 2.98 49.82 -12.89
N GLU A 181 2.42 50.49 -11.88
CA GLU A 181 3.14 50.86 -10.65
C GLU A 181 3.61 49.62 -9.88
N LYS A 182 2.73 48.62 -9.71
CA LYS A 182 3.06 47.37 -9.00
C LYS A 182 4.16 46.56 -9.68
N LEU A 183 4.20 46.55 -11.01
CA LEU A 183 5.20 45.83 -11.80
C LEU A 183 6.43 46.69 -12.13
N ASN A 184 6.45 47.96 -11.69
CA ASN A 184 7.51 48.92 -12.01
C ASN A 184 7.80 49.02 -13.52
N ALA A 185 6.73 49.05 -14.34
CA ALA A 185 6.82 49.10 -15.79
C ALA A 185 6.67 50.54 -16.31
N LYS A 186 7.19 50.82 -17.52
CA LYS A 186 7.10 52.15 -18.14
C LYS A 186 5.74 52.44 -18.75
N SER A 187 5.04 51.41 -19.22
CA SER A 187 3.70 51.50 -19.77
C SER A 187 2.94 50.19 -19.59
N PHE A 188 1.60 50.26 -19.63
CA PHE A 188 0.79 49.04 -19.67
C PHE A 188 1.04 48.20 -20.94
N ILE A 189 1.50 48.81 -22.05
CA ILE A 189 1.86 48.05 -23.27
C ILE A 189 3.03 47.11 -22.98
N ASP A 190 4.05 47.58 -22.24
CA ASP A 190 5.20 46.75 -21.84
C ASP A 190 4.75 45.59 -20.94
N VAL A 191 3.83 45.86 -20.02
CA VAL A 191 3.21 44.85 -19.15
C VAL A 191 2.44 43.82 -19.98
N ALA A 192 1.63 44.25 -20.94
CA ALA A 192 0.87 43.37 -21.82
C ALA A 192 1.78 42.51 -22.71
N SER A 193 2.86 43.10 -23.25
CA SER A 193 3.86 42.36 -24.02
C SER A 193 4.57 41.31 -23.18
N ARG A 194 5.02 41.65 -21.96
CA ARG A 194 5.64 40.70 -21.03
C ARG A 194 4.67 39.58 -20.64
N TYR A 195 3.42 39.92 -20.35
CA TYR A 195 2.38 38.93 -20.04
C TYR A 195 2.17 37.94 -21.18
N SER A 196 2.03 38.41 -22.42
CA SER A 196 1.89 37.54 -23.58
C SER A 196 3.13 36.68 -23.82
N GLU A 197 4.34 37.23 -23.62
CA GLU A 197 5.60 36.49 -23.72
C GLU A 197 5.67 35.36 -22.67
N VAL A 198 5.42 35.69 -21.40
CA VAL A 198 5.44 34.71 -20.30
C VAL A 198 4.37 33.65 -20.50
N ASN A 199 3.16 34.03 -20.91
CA ASN A 199 2.09 33.07 -21.18
C ASN A 199 2.51 32.10 -22.31
N HIS A 200 3.05 32.61 -23.41
CA HIS A 200 3.53 31.77 -24.51
C HIS A 200 4.71 30.86 -24.11
N GLN A 201 5.65 31.36 -23.31
CA GLN A 201 6.76 30.57 -22.77
C GLN A 201 6.27 29.48 -21.82
N VAL A 202 5.28 29.78 -20.96
CA VAL A 202 4.65 28.78 -20.07
C VAL A 202 3.99 27.68 -20.89
N ASP A 203 3.24 28.03 -21.94
CA ASP A 203 2.58 27.05 -22.81
C ASP A 203 3.62 26.15 -23.50
N THR A 204 4.61 26.76 -24.17
CA THR A 204 5.65 26.04 -24.93
C THR A 204 6.50 25.13 -24.05
N PHE A 205 6.97 25.63 -22.90
CA PHE A 205 7.78 24.82 -21.98
C PHE A 205 6.96 23.78 -21.23
N SER A 206 5.67 24.03 -20.96
CA SER A 206 4.79 23.00 -20.38
C SER A 206 4.60 21.83 -21.34
N GLU A 207 4.38 22.11 -22.63
CA GLU A 207 4.27 21.07 -23.66
C GLU A 207 5.58 20.29 -23.82
N SER A 208 6.71 21.00 -23.88
CA SER A 208 8.04 20.37 -24.02
C SER A 208 8.38 19.49 -22.81
N LEU A 209 8.12 19.98 -21.59
CA LEU A 209 8.34 19.22 -20.36
C LEU A 209 7.43 17.98 -20.28
N ALA A 210 6.17 18.12 -20.70
CA ALA A 210 5.24 17.00 -20.78
C ALA A 210 5.73 15.95 -21.79
N ASP A 211 6.27 16.37 -22.92
CA ASP A 211 6.83 15.46 -23.92
C ASP A 211 8.07 14.71 -23.39
N LEU A 212 9.01 15.42 -22.79
CA LEU A 212 10.20 14.82 -22.17
C LEU A 212 9.84 13.81 -21.08
N ARG A 213 8.86 14.13 -20.23
CA ARG A 213 8.37 13.20 -19.20
C ARG A 213 7.72 11.96 -19.81
N ARG A 214 6.98 12.09 -20.91
CA ARG A 214 6.42 10.93 -21.64
C ARG A 214 7.52 10.05 -22.23
N GLN A 215 8.56 10.66 -22.81
CA GLN A 215 9.71 9.93 -23.34
C GLN A 215 10.48 9.20 -22.23
N LEU A 216 10.76 9.88 -21.12
CA LEU A 216 11.42 9.29 -19.95
C LEU A 216 10.63 8.09 -19.43
N GLN A 217 9.32 8.24 -19.24
CA GLN A 217 8.45 7.17 -18.78
C GLN A 217 8.41 6.00 -19.76
N ARG A 218 8.40 6.25 -21.07
CA ARG A 218 8.45 5.20 -22.10
C ARG A 218 9.71 4.36 -21.98
N VAL A 219 10.88 5.00 -21.88
CA VAL A 219 12.17 4.30 -21.76
C VAL A 219 12.26 3.54 -20.43
N GLN A 220 11.84 4.17 -19.33
CA GLN A 220 11.81 3.51 -18.01
C GLN A 220 10.88 2.29 -17.98
N SER A 221 9.70 2.37 -18.61
CA SER A 221 8.78 1.24 -18.72
C SER A 221 9.41 0.09 -19.50
N LYS A 222 10.10 0.36 -20.62
CA LYS A 222 10.81 -0.66 -21.41
C LYS A 222 11.90 -1.36 -20.61
N VAL A 223 12.72 -0.60 -19.86
CA VAL A 223 13.76 -1.18 -18.99
C VAL A 223 13.14 -2.06 -17.92
N LYS A 224 12.07 -1.58 -17.29
CA LYS A 224 11.35 -2.35 -16.26
C LYS A 224 10.71 -3.62 -16.83
N GLU A 225 10.13 -3.55 -18.02
CA GLU A 225 9.55 -4.70 -18.73
C GLU A 225 10.63 -5.75 -19.02
N HIS A 226 11.76 -5.35 -19.61
CA HIS A 226 12.90 -6.24 -19.82
C HIS A 226 13.39 -6.90 -18.53
N ASP A 227 13.62 -6.12 -17.46
CA ASP A 227 14.11 -6.66 -16.19
C ASP A 227 13.10 -7.64 -15.56
N SER A 228 11.81 -7.36 -15.72
CA SER A 228 10.72 -8.25 -15.29
C SER A 228 10.71 -9.55 -16.10
N ASP A 229 10.84 -9.47 -17.42
CA ASP A 229 10.82 -10.65 -18.31
C ASP A 229 12.05 -11.53 -18.10
N VAL A 230 13.23 -10.94 -17.95
CA VAL A 230 14.47 -11.66 -17.60
C VAL A 230 14.33 -12.34 -16.25
N HIS A 231 13.79 -11.64 -15.25
CA HIS A 231 13.55 -12.21 -13.93
C HIS A 231 12.54 -13.36 -14.00
N GLU A 232 11.43 -13.20 -14.73
CA GLU A 232 10.42 -14.25 -14.91
C GLU A 232 11.03 -15.48 -15.59
N LEU A 233 11.82 -15.28 -16.64
CA LEU A 233 12.49 -16.35 -17.37
C LEU A 233 13.43 -17.17 -16.46
N GLN A 234 14.20 -16.49 -15.60
CA GLN A 234 15.12 -17.14 -14.66
C GLN A 234 14.40 -17.96 -13.59
N HIS A 235 13.22 -17.52 -13.14
CA HIS A 235 12.47 -18.15 -12.05
C HIS A 235 11.31 -19.04 -12.52
N LEU A 236 11.19 -19.25 -13.84
CA LEU A 236 10.11 -20.06 -14.42
C LEU A 236 10.02 -21.48 -13.85
N PRO A 237 11.14 -22.23 -13.66
CA PRO A 237 11.10 -23.55 -13.02
C PRO A 237 10.57 -23.50 -11.58
N GLU A 238 10.90 -22.43 -10.84
CA GLU A 238 10.42 -22.24 -9.47
C GLU A 238 8.92 -22.01 -9.44
N TYR A 239 8.37 -21.21 -10.34
CA TYR A 239 6.91 -21.01 -10.44
C TYR A 239 6.18 -22.31 -10.75
N ILE A 240 6.71 -23.13 -11.66
CA ILE A 240 6.13 -24.45 -11.95
C ILE A 240 6.22 -25.36 -10.74
N SER A 241 7.34 -25.36 -10.04
CA SER A 241 7.52 -26.13 -8.80
C SER A 241 6.50 -25.71 -7.73
N GLN A 242 6.27 -24.40 -7.56
CA GLN A 242 5.26 -23.89 -6.64
C GLN A 242 3.83 -24.30 -7.04
N GLU A 243 3.48 -24.21 -8.32
CA GLU A 243 2.15 -24.62 -8.80
C GLU A 243 1.91 -26.13 -8.63
N ALA A 244 2.89 -26.97 -8.92
CA ALA A 244 2.82 -28.40 -8.62
C ALA A 244 2.66 -28.64 -7.11
N GLY A 245 3.38 -27.86 -6.29
CA GLY A 245 3.37 -27.96 -4.83
C GLY A 245 1.99 -27.65 -4.24
N LYS A 246 1.28 -26.68 -4.80
CA LYS A 246 -0.11 -26.36 -4.43
C LYS A 246 -1.04 -27.54 -4.64
N GLU A 247 -0.95 -28.20 -5.79
CA GLU A 247 -1.78 -29.36 -6.10
C GLU A 247 -1.43 -30.57 -5.22
N ILE A 248 -0.14 -30.78 -4.92
CA ILE A 248 0.29 -31.80 -3.96
C ILE A 248 -0.26 -31.49 -2.56
N ALA A 249 -0.19 -30.25 -2.11
CA ALA A 249 -0.72 -29.84 -0.81
C ALA A 249 -2.23 -30.06 -0.70
N LEU A 250 -3.01 -29.73 -1.75
CA LEU A 250 -4.46 -30.01 -1.80
C LEU A 250 -4.75 -31.51 -1.74
N PHE A 251 -3.96 -32.32 -2.43
CA PHE A 251 -4.08 -33.78 -2.38
C PHE A 251 -3.78 -34.32 -0.97
N LEU A 252 -2.73 -33.83 -0.31
CA LEU A 252 -2.38 -34.18 1.07
C LEU A 252 -3.46 -33.71 2.07
N GLN A 253 -4.02 -32.52 1.90
CA GLN A 253 -5.10 -32.00 2.74
C GLN A 253 -6.33 -32.91 2.71
N SER A 254 -6.74 -33.34 1.51
CA SER A 254 -7.97 -34.13 1.33
C SER A 254 -7.84 -35.60 1.76
N GLY A 255 -6.67 -36.21 1.55
CA GLY A 255 -6.46 -37.65 1.81
C GLY A 255 -5.55 -37.98 3.00
N LYS A 256 -4.88 -36.99 3.60
CA LYS A 256 -3.93 -37.13 4.71
C LYS A 256 -2.97 -38.32 4.52
N GLU A 257 -2.93 -39.25 5.46
CA GLU A 257 -2.07 -40.44 5.40
C GLU A 257 -2.33 -41.33 4.17
N ALA A 258 -3.59 -41.46 3.73
CA ALA A 258 -3.93 -42.26 2.56
C ALA A 258 -3.44 -41.61 1.25
N ALA A 259 -3.38 -40.29 1.20
CA ALA A 259 -2.75 -39.54 0.11
C ALA A 259 -1.22 -39.66 0.17
N ALA A 260 -0.62 -39.46 1.34
CA ALA A 260 0.81 -39.57 1.56
C ALA A 260 1.37 -40.91 1.07
N LYS A 261 0.71 -42.04 1.39
CA LYS A 261 1.13 -43.39 0.95
C LYS A 261 1.21 -43.58 -0.57
N LYS A 262 0.58 -42.72 -1.37
CA LYS A 262 0.62 -42.77 -2.84
C LYS A 262 1.76 -41.96 -3.43
N LEU A 263 2.39 -41.09 -2.64
CA LEU A 263 3.45 -40.19 -3.09
C LEU A 263 4.84 -40.76 -2.75
N PRO A 264 5.84 -40.53 -3.61
CA PRO A 264 7.25 -40.66 -3.23
C PRO A 264 7.53 -39.79 -1.99
N GLN A 265 8.20 -40.37 -1.00
CA GLN A 265 8.52 -39.69 0.28
C GLN A 265 7.30 -39.01 0.93
N GLY A 266 6.11 -39.61 0.81
CA GLY A 266 4.86 -39.00 1.21
C GLY A 266 4.77 -38.61 2.69
N ASP A 267 5.43 -39.36 3.59
CA ASP A 267 5.46 -39.02 5.03
C ASP A 267 6.21 -37.69 5.27
N GLU A 268 7.31 -37.46 4.55
CA GLU A 268 8.05 -36.20 4.61
C GLU A 268 7.27 -35.05 3.95
N ALA A 269 6.62 -35.33 2.82
CA ALA A 269 5.73 -34.37 2.18
C ALA A 269 4.56 -33.97 3.09
N LEU A 270 4.02 -34.91 3.87
CA LEU A 270 2.95 -34.65 4.85
C LEU A 270 3.45 -33.78 6.01
N LYS A 271 4.67 -34.02 6.52
CA LYS A 271 5.31 -33.15 7.52
C LYS A 271 5.49 -31.72 7.00
N LEU A 272 5.98 -31.55 5.76
CA LEU A 272 6.11 -30.25 5.11
C LEU A 272 4.76 -29.57 4.87
N TYR A 273 3.73 -30.35 4.53
CA TYR A 273 2.35 -29.85 4.42
C TYR A 273 1.84 -29.29 5.75
N THR A 274 2.11 -29.92 6.89
CA THR A 274 1.72 -29.37 8.22
C THR A 274 2.35 -28.01 8.47
N VAL A 275 3.63 -27.83 8.12
CA VAL A 275 4.32 -26.53 8.21
C VAL A 275 3.66 -25.49 7.32
N LEU A 276 3.37 -25.85 6.08
CA LEU A 276 2.68 -25.01 5.11
C LEU A 276 1.28 -24.60 5.61
N ASP A 277 0.51 -25.55 6.12
CA ASP A 277 -0.85 -25.34 6.64
C ASP A 277 -0.84 -24.36 7.81
N GLY A 278 0.07 -24.54 8.78
CA GLY A 278 0.25 -23.59 9.86
C GLY A 278 0.64 -22.18 9.39
N MET A 279 1.52 -22.06 8.38
CA MET A 279 1.84 -20.74 7.79
C MET A 279 0.63 -20.09 7.09
N ASN A 280 -0.21 -20.87 6.41
CA ASN A 280 -1.45 -20.35 5.82
C ASN A 280 -2.38 -19.78 6.91
N HIS A 281 -2.54 -20.48 8.04
CA HIS A 281 -3.33 -20.00 9.18
C HIS A 281 -2.71 -18.74 9.80
N GLN A 282 -1.37 -18.62 9.88
CA GLN A 282 -0.74 -17.37 10.32
C GLN A 282 -1.14 -16.18 9.42
N VAL A 283 -1.14 -16.37 8.10
CA VAL A 283 -1.54 -15.32 7.15
C VAL A 283 -3.00 -14.94 7.34
N GLU A 284 -3.90 -15.92 7.51
CA GLU A 284 -5.31 -15.69 7.75
C GLU A 284 -5.57 -14.99 9.08
N TYR A 285 -4.94 -15.43 10.17
CA TYR A 285 -5.13 -14.83 11.49
C TYR A 285 -4.63 -13.39 11.55
N LEU A 286 -3.51 -13.08 10.90
CA LEU A 286 -3.03 -11.69 10.77
C LEU A 286 -3.99 -10.83 9.94
N GLU A 287 -4.64 -11.41 8.92
CA GLU A 287 -5.67 -10.72 8.14
C GLU A 287 -6.91 -10.41 8.97
N GLN A 288 -7.43 -11.40 9.69
CA GLN A 288 -8.58 -11.23 10.59
C GLN A 288 -8.26 -10.23 11.71
N LEU A 289 -7.03 -10.23 12.23
CA LEU A 289 -6.56 -9.24 13.19
C LEU A 289 -6.56 -7.82 12.59
N ASN A 290 -6.12 -7.65 11.35
CA ASN A 290 -6.18 -6.35 10.65
C ASN A 290 -7.62 -5.87 10.42
N LEU A 291 -8.55 -6.78 10.09
CA LEU A 291 -9.97 -6.45 10.00
C LEU A 291 -10.52 -5.97 11.35
N LYS A 292 -10.14 -6.66 12.44
CA LYS A 292 -10.52 -6.25 13.81
C LYS A 292 -9.95 -4.88 14.19
N ILE A 293 -8.68 -4.62 13.90
CA ILE A 293 -8.03 -3.32 14.15
C ILE A 293 -8.72 -2.21 13.34
N THR A 294 -9.04 -2.48 12.07
CA THR A 294 -9.73 -1.53 11.19
C THR A 294 -11.11 -1.14 11.74
N ASN A 295 -11.87 -2.11 12.25
CA ASN A 295 -13.15 -1.85 12.90
C ASN A 295 -13.01 -0.97 14.16
N ASP A 296 -11.97 -1.20 14.96
CA ASP A 296 -11.70 -0.36 16.13
C ASP A 296 -11.24 1.06 15.76
N ILE A 297 -10.48 1.22 14.66
CA ILE A 297 -10.14 2.54 14.09
C ILE A 297 -11.41 3.27 13.63
N ASN A 298 -12.35 2.58 13.00
CA ASN A 298 -13.61 3.17 12.56
C ASN A 298 -14.47 3.65 13.75
N ASP A 299 -14.59 2.84 14.81
CA ASP A 299 -15.27 3.25 16.07
C ASP A 299 -14.56 4.46 16.72
N LEU A 300 -13.22 4.47 16.72
CA LEU A 300 -12.42 5.60 17.22
C LEU A 300 -12.67 6.88 16.41
N ASN A 301 -12.69 6.81 15.08
CA ASN A 301 -12.98 7.96 14.21
C ASN A 301 -14.39 8.51 14.47
N GLN A 302 -15.41 7.65 14.58
CA GLN A 302 -16.78 8.08 14.88
C GLN A 302 -16.87 8.79 16.24
N ARG A 303 -16.12 8.33 17.25
CA ARG A 303 -16.04 9.00 18.56
C ARG A 303 -15.32 10.33 18.49
N ALA A 304 -14.24 10.42 17.72
CA ALA A 304 -13.51 11.65 17.49
C ALA A 304 -14.38 12.71 16.78
N ASP A 305 -15.14 12.31 15.77
CA ASP A 305 -16.03 13.21 15.04
C ASP A 305 -17.13 13.77 15.95
N LYS A 306 -17.82 12.90 16.71
CA LYS A 306 -18.82 13.33 17.69
C LYS A 306 -18.25 14.31 18.72
N LEU A 307 -17.02 14.05 19.20
CA LEU A 307 -16.36 14.92 20.17
C LEU A 307 -15.94 16.26 19.54
N ARG A 308 -15.50 16.26 18.28
CA ARG A 308 -15.14 17.46 17.53
C ARG A 308 -16.36 18.36 17.31
N ASP A 309 -17.50 17.79 16.92
CA ASP A 309 -18.76 18.51 16.73
C ASP A 309 -19.28 19.09 18.05
N GLU A 310 -19.18 18.34 19.15
CA GLU A 310 -19.60 18.83 20.47
C GLU A 310 -18.66 19.94 20.98
N LYS A 311 -17.34 19.80 20.78
CA LYS A 311 -16.36 20.84 21.09
C LYS A 311 -16.64 22.12 20.30
N ALA A 312 -16.81 22.02 18.98
CA ALA A 312 -17.09 23.17 18.11
C ALA A 312 -18.38 23.90 18.54
N ARG A 313 -19.45 23.16 18.85
CA ARG A 313 -20.71 23.74 19.35
C ARG A 313 -20.51 24.60 20.60
N TYR A 314 -19.66 24.16 21.53
CA TYR A 314 -19.38 24.94 22.73
C TYR A 314 -18.40 26.10 22.47
N GLU A 315 -17.48 25.96 21.53
CA GLU A 315 -16.57 27.03 21.11
C GLU A 315 -17.28 28.16 20.38
N ASP A 316 -18.22 27.83 19.50
CA ASP A 316 -18.94 28.79 18.66
C ASP A 316 -19.96 29.63 19.45
N ASP A 317 -20.59 29.05 20.47
CA ASP A 317 -21.65 29.70 21.27
C ASP A 317 -21.37 29.67 22.78
N ARG A 318 -20.16 30.09 23.17
CA ARG A 318 -19.74 30.11 24.59
C ARG A 318 -20.70 30.89 25.48
N TYR A 319 -21.26 31.99 24.98
CA TYR A 319 -22.15 32.85 25.78
C TYR A 319 -23.46 32.15 26.18
N ARG A 320 -24.05 31.35 25.27
CA ARG A 320 -25.25 30.55 25.56
C ARG A 320 -24.99 29.45 26.59
N PHE A 321 -23.80 28.84 26.57
CA PHE A 321 -23.46 27.73 27.44
C PHE A 321 -22.70 28.11 28.72
N ARG A 322 -22.51 29.41 29.01
CA ARG A 322 -21.68 29.88 30.15
C ARG A 322 -22.03 29.32 31.53
N ASN A 323 -23.30 28.98 31.76
CA ASN A 323 -23.77 28.43 33.04
C ASN A 323 -23.86 26.89 33.03
N LYS A 324 -23.51 26.24 31.92
CA LYS A 324 -23.51 24.79 31.82
C LYS A 324 -22.33 24.24 32.63
N GLN A 325 -22.63 23.25 33.46
CA GLN A 325 -21.63 22.53 34.24
C GLN A 325 -21.81 21.03 34.03
N PHE A 326 -20.70 20.31 34.14
CA PHE A 326 -20.66 18.85 34.06
C PHE A 326 -20.36 18.29 35.44
N THR A 327 -21.07 17.23 35.83
CA THR A 327 -20.72 16.50 37.06
C THR A 327 -19.43 15.72 36.87
N ASP A 328 -18.80 15.33 37.98
CA ASP A 328 -17.54 14.58 37.91
C ASP A 328 -17.74 13.22 37.24
N GLU A 329 -18.89 12.58 37.48
CA GLU A 329 -19.30 11.34 36.82
C GLU A 329 -19.46 11.48 35.30
N GLN A 330 -20.11 12.56 34.84
CA GLN A 330 -20.26 12.85 33.40
C GLN A 330 -18.90 13.07 32.72
N PHE A 331 -17.97 13.71 33.42
CA PHE A 331 -16.65 14.01 32.90
C PHE A 331 -15.75 12.76 32.86
N ALA A 332 -15.77 11.96 33.93
CA ALA A 332 -15.03 10.70 34.01
C ALA A 332 -15.50 9.69 32.96
N HIS A 333 -16.82 9.56 32.77
CA HIS A 333 -17.38 8.66 31.76
C HIS A 333 -16.97 9.04 30.33
N ARG A 334 -16.80 10.34 30.04
CA ARG A 334 -16.44 10.84 28.71
C ARG A 334 -14.95 10.78 28.39
N PHE A 335 -14.08 11.01 29.39
CA PHE A 335 -12.63 11.23 29.18
C PHE A 335 -11.72 10.25 29.94
N GLY A 336 -12.29 9.24 30.62
CA GLY A 336 -11.55 8.29 31.47
C GLY A 336 -11.23 6.95 30.81
N ASN A 337 -11.26 6.84 29.47
CA ASN A 337 -11.17 5.55 28.80
C ASN A 337 -9.85 5.35 28.02
N ASP A 338 -9.06 4.38 28.47
CA ASP A 338 -7.80 3.90 27.89
C ASP A 338 -8.00 2.68 26.95
N ARG A 339 -9.25 2.39 26.57
CA ARG A 339 -9.64 1.19 25.80
C ARG A 339 -8.74 0.91 24.60
N TYR A 340 -8.40 1.93 23.81
CA TYR A 340 -7.64 1.74 22.57
C TYR A 340 -6.14 1.52 22.82
N ASP A 341 -5.58 2.04 23.92
CA ASP A 341 -4.20 1.72 24.32
C ASP A 341 -4.11 0.26 24.80
N ARG A 342 -5.12 -0.20 25.56
CA ARG A 342 -5.25 -1.62 25.92
C ARG A 342 -5.49 -2.51 24.71
N ALA A 343 -6.25 -2.05 23.72
CA ALA A 343 -6.47 -2.75 22.47
C ALA A 343 -5.17 -2.88 21.67
N TYR A 344 -4.41 -1.78 21.51
CA TYR A 344 -3.10 -1.77 20.86
C TYR A 344 -2.16 -2.82 21.46
N ASN A 345 -1.96 -2.82 22.78
CA ASN A 345 -1.06 -3.78 23.43
C ASN A 345 -1.49 -5.24 23.21
N ARG A 346 -2.80 -5.50 23.20
CA ARG A 346 -3.36 -6.83 22.94
C ARG A 346 -3.13 -7.26 21.51
N TYR A 347 -3.43 -6.39 20.54
CA TYR A 347 -3.27 -6.68 19.12
C TYR A 347 -1.81 -6.83 18.73
N ASN A 348 -0.92 -6.01 19.29
CA ASN A 348 0.52 -6.16 19.10
C ASN A 348 0.99 -7.54 19.58
N ARG A 349 0.61 -7.92 20.82
CA ARG A 349 0.94 -9.24 21.36
C ARG A 349 0.38 -10.38 20.51
N MET A 350 -0.87 -10.28 20.06
CA MET A 350 -1.48 -11.28 19.18
C MET A 350 -0.70 -11.40 17.87
N GLY A 351 -0.43 -10.28 17.19
CA GLY A 351 0.34 -10.27 15.95
C GLY A 351 1.75 -10.86 16.11
N ASP A 352 2.43 -10.55 17.22
CA ASP A 352 3.77 -11.07 17.53
C ASP A 352 3.73 -12.59 17.79
N THR A 353 2.78 -13.05 18.62
CA THR A 353 2.61 -14.48 18.92
C THR A 353 2.30 -15.29 17.67
N ILE A 354 1.37 -14.81 16.82
CA ILE A 354 1.02 -15.49 15.57
C ILE A 354 2.25 -15.56 14.66
N TYR A 355 2.94 -14.44 14.41
CA TYR A 355 4.01 -14.38 13.42
C TYR A 355 5.27 -15.16 13.82
N VAL A 356 5.67 -15.12 15.09
CA VAL A 356 6.91 -15.77 15.56
C VAL A 356 6.75 -17.29 15.71
N PHE A 357 5.53 -17.81 15.75
CA PHE A 357 5.29 -19.25 15.85
C PHE A 357 5.97 -20.01 14.70
N ASN A 358 6.73 -21.04 15.04
CA ASN A 358 7.49 -21.86 14.10
C ASN A 358 7.50 -23.36 14.44
N ASP A 359 6.83 -23.77 15.53
CA ASP A 359 6.87 -25.14 16.04
C ASP A 359 5.67 -25.95 15.52
N TYR A 360 5.57 -26.03 14.19
CA TYR A 360 4.44 -26.65 13.49
C TYR A 360 4.38 -28.17 13.67
N TYR A 361 5.53 -28.80 13.96
CA TYR A 361 5.61 -30.23 14.12
C TYR A 361 4.99 -30.73 15.42
N ARG A 362 4.64 -29.86 16.38
CA ARG A 362 4.00 -30.30 17.64
C ARG A 362 2.70 -31.07 17.46
N TYR A 363 2.05 -30.93 16.30
CA TYR A 363 0.72 -31.47 16.07
C TYR A 363 0.70 -32.35 14.83
N SER A 364 0.04 -33.49 14.97
CA SER A 364 -0.19 -34.41 13.87
C SER A 364 -1.30 -33.85 12.98
N PRO A 365 -1.11 -33.75 11.64
CA PRO A 365 -2.18 -33.37 10.72
C PRO A 365 -3.34 -34.39 10.70
N LEU A 366 -3.17 -35.54 11.35
CA LEU A 366 -4.17 -36.59 11.47
C LEU A 366 -5.20 -36.30 12.57
N GLU A 367 -4.85 -35.49 13.56
CA GLU A 367 -5.72 -35.12 14.66
C GLU A 367 -6.54 -33.88 14.31
N GLU A 368 -7.68 -33.73 14.99
CA GLU A 368 -8.50 -32.54 14.90
C GLU A 368 -8.04 -31.54 15.97
N PHE A 369 -7.57 -30.37 15.54
CA PHE A 369 -7.09 -29.32 16.43
C PHE A 369 -7.33 -27.95 15.80
N LEU A 370 -7.20 -26.89 16.61
CA LEU A 370 -7.32 -25.51 16.19
C LEU A 370 -5.95 -24.83 16.18
N TRP A 371 -5.48 -24.39 15.00
CA TRP A 371 -4.17 -23.72 14.86
C TRP A 371 -4.04 -22.47 15.75
N TRP A 372 -5.13 -21.73 15.97
CA TRP A 372 -5.13 -20.59 16.88
C TRP A 372 -4.66 -20.99 18.29
N ASP A 373 -5.17 -22.10 18.82
CA ASP A 373 -4.81 -22.55 20.16
C ASP A 373 -3.39 -23.11 20.19
N VAL A 374 -2.98 -23.79 19.13
CA VAL A 374 -1.58 -24.24 18.94
C VAL A 374 -0.60 -23.07 18.95
N MET A 375 -0.91 -21.98 18.23
CA MET A 375 -0.02 -20.82 18.13
C MET A 375 -0.02 -19.96 19.38
N THR A 376 -1.15 -19.89 20.09
CA THR A 376 -1.34 -18.98 21.23
C THR A 376 -1.25 -19.67 22.59
N ASP A 377 -0.95 -20.97 22.60
CA ASP A 377 -1.08 -21.86 23.76
C ASP A 377 -2.48 -21.78 24.42
N GLY A 378 -3.54 -21.48 23.64
CA GLY A 378 -4.90 -21.24 24.12
C GLY A 378 -5.06 -20.02 25.05
N ARG A 379 -4.08 -19.11 25.10
CA ARG A 379 -4.04 -17.99 26.06
C ARG A 379 -4.63 -16.69 25.52
N LEU A 380 -4.85 -16.60 24.20
CA LEU A 380 -5.31 -15.39 23.54
C LEU A 380 -6.73 -15.59 23.02
N ASP A 381 -7.58 -14.58 23.24
CA ASP A 381 -8.96 -14.58 22.77
C ASP A 381 -9.02 -14.39 21.25
N GLY A 382 -9.43 -15.43 20.53
CA GLY A 382 -9.60 -15.44 19.08
C GLY A 382 -11.04 -15.31 18.60
N ASN A 383 -12.02 -14.99 19.47
CA ASN A 383 -13.45 -15.03 19.11
C ASN A 383 -13.88 -14.09 17.97
N PHE A 384 -13.02 -13.15 17.56
CA PHE A 384 -13.25 -12.30 16.39
C PHE A 384 -12.89 -12.99 15.06
N ILE A 385 -12.24 -14.16 15.12
CA ILE A 385 -11.85 -14.98 13.98
C ILE A 385 -12.96 -16.02 13.74
N PRO A 386 -13.56 -16.05 12.53
CA PRO A 386 -14.68 -16.96 12.24
C PRO A 386 -14.38 -18.44 12.47
N GLU A 387 -13.19 -18.90 12.12
CA GLU A 387 -12.75 -20.29 12.33
C GLU A 387 -12.73 -20.64 13.82
N VAL A 388 -12.09 -19.82 14.65
CA VAL A 388 -12.00 -20.01 16.10
C VAL A 388 -13.39 -20.09 16.74
N GLN A 389 -14.28 -19.17 16.34
CA GLN A 389 -15.66 -19.18 16.83
C GLN A 389 -16.41 -20.45 16.42
N SER A 390 -16.27 -20.87 15.16
CA SER A 390 -16.94 -22.07 14.63
C SER A 390 -16.42 -23.33 15.34
N TYR A 391 -15.10 -23.43 15.53
CA TYR A 391 -14.46 -24.56 16.18
C TYR A 391 -14.97 -24.78 17.62
N TYR A 392 -14.99 -23.72 18.46
CA TYR A 392 -15.52 -23.83 19.82
C TYR A 392 -17.03 -24.08 19.87
N HIS A 393 -17.78 -23.63 18.86
CA HIS A 393 -19.21 -23.91 18.76
C HIS A 393 -19.48 -25.39 18.47
N GLU A 394 -18.71 -25.96 17.54
CA GLU A 394 -18.79 -27.37 17.16
C GLU A 394 -18.21 -28.29 18.25
N HIS A 395 -17.29 -27.79 19.06
CA HIS A 395 -16.61 -28.51 20.13
C HIS A 395 -16.80 -27.86 21.52
N PRO A 396 -18.02 -27.85 22.09
CA PRO A 396 -18.33 -27.12 23.33
C PRO A 396 -17.63 -27.66 24.60
N GLY A 397 -17.03 -28.85 24.54
CA GLY A 397 -16.22 -29.44 25.62
C GLY A 397 -14.71 -29.37 25.38
N TYR A 398 -14.27 -28.77 24.27
CA TYR A 398 -12.86 -28.69 23.94
C TYR A 398 -12.11 -27.83 24.96
N THR A 399 -11.00 -28.37 25.46
CA THR A 399 -10.03 -27.65 26.27
C THR A 399 -8.67 -27.87 25.65
N TYR A 400 -7.98 -26.78 25.32
CA TYR A 400 -6.63 -26.89 24.79
C TYR A 400 -5.68 -27.41 25.87
N GLU A 401 -5.14 -28.61 25.64
CA GLU A 401 -4.01 -29.15 26.39
C GLU A 401 -2.79 -29.16 25.48
N ARG A 402 -1.71 -28.55 25.96
CA ARG A 402 -0.45 -28.52 25.21
C ARG A 402 0.11 -29.93 25.15
N ASP A 403 0.25 -30.48 23.94
CA ASP A 403 0.94 -31.74 23.76
C ASP A 403 2.43 -31.54 24.03
N THR A 404 2.95 -32.27 25.02
CA THR A 404 4.36 -32.26 25.41
C THR A 404 5.09 -33.52 24.94
N THR A 405 4.37 -34.46 24.33
CA THR A 405 4.86 -35.82 24.04
C THR A 405 5.35 -35.99 22.60
N TYR A 406 4.85 -35.19 21.66
CA TYR A 406 5.21 -35.31 20.24
C TYR A 406 6.67 -34.90 19.92
N ASN A 407 7.38 -34.20 20.83
CA ASN A 407 8.72 -33.65 20.57
C ASN A 407 9.90 -34.50 21.09
N ASP A 408 9.64 -35.61 21.80
CA ASP A 408 10.69 -36.41 22.46
C ASP A 408 11.27 -37.54 21.60
N SER A 409 10.76 -37.77 20.38
CA SER A 409 11.24 -38.86 19.51
C SER A 409 12.25 -38.46 18.43
N ASP A 410 12.36 -37.19 18.05
CA ASP A 410 13.25 -36.75 16.94
C ASP A 410 14.31 -35.68 17.32
N SER A 411 14.38 -35.25 18.59
CA SER A 411 15.38 -34.26 19.05
C SER A 411 16.78 -34.82 19.36
N SER A 412 17.06 -36.08 19.00
CA SER A 412 18.37 -36.73 19.21
C SER A 412 19.19 -36.93 17.93
N SER A 413 19.10 -36.04 16.93
CA SER A 413 20.07 -36.02 15.82
C SER A 413 19.96 -34.78 14.93
N SER A 414 20.64 -33.69 15.28
CA SER A 414 21.49 -32.93 14.34
C SER A 414 22.07 -31.69 15.04
N GLY A 415 23.36 -31.79 15.38
CA GLY A 415 24.14 -30.64 15.81
C GLY A 415 24.32 -29.68 14.63
N TRP A 416 23.74 -28.50 14.74
CA TRP A 416 24.20 -27.33 14.02
C TRP A 416 25.23 -26.64 14.90
N SER A 417 26.49 -26.84 14.55
CA SER A 417 27.62 -26.08 15.10
C SER A 417 27.49 -24.62 14.70
N ASP A 418 27.53 -23.75 15.71
CA ASP A 418 27.82 -22.33 15.58
C ASP A 418 29.00 -22.09 14.63
N VAL A 419 28.84 -21.15 13.69
CA VAL A 419 29.97 -20.44 13.11
C VAL A 419 29.70 -18.94 13.25
N SER A 420 30.70 -18.31 13.86
CA SER A 420 30.84 -16.91 14.24
C SER A 420 30.86 -15.93 13.07
#